data_AF-A0A7J6N569-F1
#
_entry.id   AF-A0A7J6N569-F1
#
_cell.length_a   1.000
_cell.length_b   1.000
_cell.length_c   1.000
_cell.angle_alpha   90.00
_cell.angle_beta   90.00
_cell.angle_gamma   90.00
#
_symmetry.space_group_name_H-M   'P 1'
#
loop_
_entity.id
_entity.type
_entity.pdbx_description
1 polymer ?
#
loop_
_entity_poly.entity_id
_entity_poly.type
_entity_poly.pdbx_seq_one_letter_code
_entity_poly.pdbx_strand_id
1 'polypeptide(L)'
;MSSPQSFSQRVQAAQVDIAELRDRARVDNDLWFTMCEALAGEEGHLVTVADLGFMHPGDVSAFFDSLENALDRSRAGILYELCREACGLPNVLVTTAADPAPDSGPVRDASSSSSVEPPRKKAKMSLFIDAVDESSFAVVPPQTYDSLVSAFRKRYGDVEDVELPTLEQLSGVQARVLEGSCPYCDFSVFTVAPRERLRRLKAQGWSFNQEGEAQRVGSLRIPTFAEWLSSFELFSNALLMLEVATSADLKKYKQLVSGLQDTYKDFWLQIYSADDFMRSVRLPRYKTSDEVSWGACFVAACVDLAYWADRVDRVIFKLREAELVEPCRAVLSISPRGKPVLRLSESLWCACWLRIRFENFSDAHSK
;
A
#
# COMPACT_ATOMS: atom_id res chain seq x y z
N MET A 1 -9.62 -16.31 -29.06
CA MET A 1 -9.47 -15.85 -27.66
C MET A 1 -8.79 -16.99 -26.91
N SER A 2 -7.49 -16.85 -26.63
CA SER A 2 -6.71 -17.87 -25.92
C SER A 2 -7.14 -17.91 -24.45
N SER A 3 -7.30 -19.11 -23.88
CA SER A 3 -7.60 -19.29 -22.46
C SER A 3 -6.55 -18.57 -21.59
N PRO A 4 -6.93 -17.96 -20.45
CA PRO A 4 -5.98 -17.33 -19.55
C PRO A 4 -4.97 -18.37 -19.07
N GLN A 5 -3.68 -18.11 -19.27
CA GLN A 5 -2.60 -19.01 -18.88
C GLN A 5 -2.61 -19.25 -17.36
N SER A 6 -2.36 -20.49 -16.96
CA SER A 6 -2.25 -20.84 -15.54
C SER A 6 -1.02 -20.17 -14.91
N PHE A 7 -1.02 -20.00 -13.58
CA PHE A 7 0.10 -19.38 -12.86
C PHE A 7 1.44 -20.08 -13.14
N SER A 8 1.44 -21.41 -13.15
CA SER A 8 2.64 -22.21 -13.47
C SER A 8 3.14 -21.98 -14.90
N GLN A 9 2.25 -21.74 -15.86
CA GLN A 9 2.62 -21.44 -17.25
C GLN A 9 3.24 -20.05 -17.38
N ARG A 10 2.73 -19.06 -16.64
CA ARG A 10 3.31 -17.70 -16.61
C ARG A 10 4.68 -17.65 -15.94
N VAL A 11 4.88 -18.41 -14.86
CA VAL A 11 6.18 -18.52 -14.18
C VAL A 11 7.22 -19.18 -15.10
N GLN A 12 6.85 -20.22 -15.85
CA GLN A 12 7.75 -20.85 -16.82
C GLN A 12 8.09 -19.92 -17.99
N ALA A 13 7.11 -19.15 -18.50
CA ALA A 13 7.33 -18.19 -19.58
C ALA A 13 8.20 -16.99 -19.16
N ALA A 14 8.13 -16.58 -17.89
CA ALA A 14 8.92 -15.48 -17.33
C ALA A 14 10.41 -15.81 -17.15
N GLN A 15 10.76 -17.11 -17.08
CA GLN A 15 12.15 -17.60 -16.98
C GLN A 15 12.83 -17.79 -18.35
N VAL A 16 12.14 -17.46 -19.44
CA VAL A 16 12.69 -17.55 -20.80
C VAL A 16 13.75 -16.47 -20.98
N ASP A 17 14.82 -16.82 -21.69
CA ASP A 17 15.87 -15.88 -22.10
C ASP A 17 15.27 -14.82 -23.04
N ILE A 18 15.59 -13.55 -22.77
CA ILE A 18 15.09 -12.41 -23.54
C ILE A 18 15.65 -12.35 -24.97
N ALA A 19 16.73 -13.11 -25.27
CA ALA A 19 17.39 -13.13 -26.58
C ALA A 19 16.44 -13.42 -27.76
N GLU A 20 15.52 -14.38 -27.63
CA GLU A 20 14.58 -14.73 -28.70
C GLU A 20 13.59 -13.60 -29.01
N LEU A 21 13.11 -12.90 -27.98
CA LEU A 21 12.21 -11.76 -28.14
C LEU A 21 12.93 -10.53 -28.69
N ARG A 22 14.20 -10.35 -28.33
CA ARG A 22 15.07 -9.30 -28.84
C ARG A 22 15.26 -9.40 -30.35
N ASP A 23 15.54 -10.61 -30.85
CA ASP A 23 15.66 -10.87 -32.29
C ASP A 23 14.34 -10.61 -33.03
N ARG A 24 13.21 -11.01 -32.43
CA ARG A 24 11.88 -10.78 -32.96
C ARG A 24 11.49 -9.30 -33.02
N ALA A 25 11.90 -8.51 -32.03
CA ALA A 25 11.73 -7.06 -31.99
C ALA A 25 12.76 -6.29 -32.85
N ARG A 26 13.76 -6.99 -33.41
CA ARG A 26 14.88 -6.43 -34.20
C ARG A 26 15.69 -5.37 -33.43
N VAL A 27 15.93 -5.61 -32.14
CA VAL A 27 16.77 -4.75 -31.30
C VAL A 27 18.24 -5.15 -31.50
N ASP A 28 19.03 -4.25 -32.08
CA ASP A 28 20.46 -4.47 -32.31
C ASP A 28 21.29 -4.40 -31.00
N ASN A 29 22.57 -4.76 -31.08
CA ASN A 29 23.44 -4.82 -29.90
C ASN A 29 23.61 -3.46 -29.24
N ASP A 30 23.74 -2.39 -30.03
CA ASP A 30 24.02 -1.06 -29.52
C ASP A 30 22.80 -0.54 -28.73
N LEU A 31 21.60 -0.66 -29.29
CA LEU A 31 20.36 -0.33 -28.59
C LEU A 31 20.15 -1.22 -27.35
N TRP A 32 20.47 -2.51 -27.44
CA TRP A 32 20.37 -3.43 -26.31
C TRP A 32 21.28 -3.04 -25.14
N PHE A 33 22.52 -2.64 -25.40
CA PHE A 33 23.44 -2.19 -24.35
C PHE A 33 22.97 -0.89 -23.71
N THR A 34 22.49 0.07 -24.51
CA THR A 34 21.90 1.31 -23.98
C THR A 34 20.68 1.02 -23.11
N MET A 35 19.83 0.05 -23.49
CA MET A 35 18.71 -0.39 -22.66
C MET A 35 19.19 -1.00 -21.34
N CYS A 36 20.18 -1.90 -21.36
CA CYS A 36 20.70 -2.52 -20.14
C CYS A 36 21.30 -1.47 -19.19
N GLU A 37 22.09 -0.53 -19.71
CA GLU A 37 22.74 0.52 -18.93
C GLU A 37 21.71 1.47 -18.30
N ALA A 38 20.74 1.93 -19.08
CA ALA A 38 19.74 2.89 -18.62
C ALA A 38 18.69 2.27 -17.67
N LEU A 39 18.29 1.02 -17.91
CA LEU A 39 17.17 0.38 -17.21
C LEU A 39 17.59 -0.53 -16.06
N ALA A 40 18.78 -1.14 -16.13
CA ALA A 40 19.28 -2.07 -15.11
C ALA A 40 20.39 -1.48 -14.22
N GLY A 41 20.99 -0.35 -14.61
CA GLY A 41 22.05 0.34 -13.85
C GLY A 41 23.42 -0.33 -13.93
N GLU A 42 24.41 0.19 -13.20
CA GLU A 42 25.84 -0.21 -13.28
C GLU A 42 26.13 -1.69 -12.90
N GLU A 43 25.21 -2.37 -12.21
CA GLU A 43 25.38 -3.78 -11.78
C GLU A 43 24.29 -4.73 -12.31
N GLY A 44 23.33 -4.24 -13.11
CA GLY A 44 22.19 -5.03 -13.58
C GLY A 44 22.33 -5.50 -15.03
N HIS A 45 21.96 -6.77 -15.28
CA HIS A 45 21.80 -7.29 -16.64
C HIS A 45 20.35 -7.70 -16.86
N LEU A 46 19.75 -7.26 -17.97
CA LEU A 46 18.46 -7.76 -18.44
C LEU A 46 18.72 -9.14 -19.07
N VAL A 47 18.42 -10.23 -18.36
CA VAL A 47 18.73 -11.60 -18.83
C VAL A 47 17.45 -12.34 -19.19
N THR A 48 16.38 -12.11 -18.46
CA THR A 48 15.11 -12.81 -18.61
C THR A 48 14.03 -11.87 -19.12
N VAL A 49 13.00 -12.47 -19.71
CA VAL A 49 11.79 -11.75 -20.13
C VAL A 49 11.13 -11.01 -18.96
N ALA A 50 11.23 -11.56 -17.75
CA ALA A 50 10.74 -10.92 -16.53
C ALA A 50 11.44 -9.60 -16.20
N ASP A 51 12.76 -9.52 -16.44
CA ASP A 51 13.55 -8.35 -16.06
C ASP A 51 13.05 -7.08 -16.75
N LEU A 52 12.65 -7.20 -18.02
CA LEU A 52 12.07 -6.10 -18.78
C LEU A 52 10.53 -6.03 -18.67
N GLY A 53 9.83 -7.16 -18.73
CA GLY A 53 8.36 -7.22 -18.75
C GLY A 53 7.70 -6.65 -17.49
N PHE A 54 8.34 -6.78 -16.33
CA PHE A 54 7.84 -6.27 -15.04
C PHE A 54 8.34 -4.86 -14.68
N MET A 55 9.10 -4.19 -15.53
CA MET A 55 9.50 -2.81 -15.29
C MET A 55 8.30 -1.86 -15.32
N HIS A 56 8.34 -0.81 -14.51
CA HIS A 56 7.26 0.17 -14.43
C HIS A 56 7.14 0.91 -15.77
N PRO A 57 5.93 1.04 -16.35
CA PRO A 57 5.75 1.69 -17.65
C PRO A 57 6.27 3.13 -17.70
N GLY A 58 6.26 3.85 -16.57
CA GLY A 58 6.80 5.21 -16.47
C GLY A 58 8.32 5.28 -16.65
N ASP A 59 9.06 4.32 -16.10
CA ASP A 59 10.54 4.29 -16.19
C ASP A 59 10.96 3.93 -17.63
N VAL A 60 10.24 2.98 -18.22
CA VAL A 60 10.46 2.55 -19.59
C VAL A 60 10.03 3.64 -20.59
N SER A 61 8.94 4.37 -20.32
CA SER A 61 8.51 5.52 -21.14
C SER A 61 9.53 6.65 -21.07
N ALA A 62 10.05 6.97 -19.88
CA ALA A 62 11.08 7.99 -19.73
C ALA A 62 12.36 7.63 -20.49
N PHE A 63 12.73 6.35 -20.54
CA PHE A 63 13.80 5.86 -21.40
C PHE A 63 13.45 5.96 -22.89
N PHE A 64 12.22 5.62 -23.30
CA PHE A 64 11.83 5.79 -24.70
C PHE A 64 11.87 7.25 -25.13
N ASP A 65 11.47 8.17 -24.26
CA ASP A 65 11.53 9.62 -24.56
C ASP A 65 12.96 10.15 -24.63
N SER A 66 13.96 9.47 -24.04
CA SER A 66 15.37 9.84 -24.14
C SER A 66 16.06 9.34 -25.42
N LEU A 67 15.43 8.41 -26.17
CA LEU A 67 15.96 7.91 -27.44
C LEU A 67 15.68 8.89 -28.59
N GLU A 68 16.74 9.41 -29.20
CA GLU A 68 16.63 10.35 -30.33
C GLU A 68 15.99 9.71 -31.58
N ASN A 69 16.29 8.44 -31.85
CA ASN A 69 15.84 7.73 -33.03
C ASN A 69 14.42 7.16 -32.85
N ALA A 70 13.47 7.60 -33.69
CA ALA A 70 12.08 7.13 -33.69
C ALA A 70 11.95 5.62 -33.96
N LEU A 71 12.86 5.06 -34.73
CA LEU A 71 12.86 3.64 -35.08
C LEU A 71 13.32 2.78 -33.90
N ASP A 72 14.28 3.26 -33.11
CA ASP A 72 14.76 2.57 -31.92
C ASP A 72 13.74 2.62 -30.78
N ARG A 73 13.03 3.76 -30.65
CA ARG A 73 11.84 3.88 -29.78
C ARG A 73 10.79 2.83 -30.11
N SER A 74 10.48 2.66 -31.41
CA SER A 74 9.50 1.67 -31.84
C SER A 74 9.96 0.23 -31.55
N ARG A 75 11.23 -0.10 -31.78
CA ARG A 75 11.78 -1.44 -31.52
C ARG A 75 11.82 -1.77 -30.03
N ALA A 76 12.25 -0.83 -29.20
CA ALA A 76 12.29 -0.98 -27.75
C ALA A 76 10.88 -1.11 -27.15
N GLY A 77 9.91 -0.35 -27.68
CA GLY A 77 8.50 -0.47 -27.32
C GLY A 77 7.93 -1.85 -27.66
N ILE A 78 8.18 -2.35 -28.88
CA ILE A 78 7.75 -3.69 -29.28
C ILE A 78 8.39 -4.76 -28.39
N LEU A 79 9.68 -4.67 -28.09
CA LEU A 79 10.35 -5.62 -27.20
C LEU A 79 9.70 -5.65 -25.81
N TYR A 80 9.42 -4.47 -25.23
CA TYR A 80 8.74 -4.36 -23.95
C TYR A 80 7.34 -4.98 -23.98
N GLU A 81 6.55 -4.74 -25.03
CA GLU A 81 5.23 -5.36 -25.22
C GLU A 81 5.31 -6.88 -25.35
N LEU A 82 6.27 -7.40 -26.12
CA LEU A 82 6.48 -8.83 -26.27
C LEU A 82 6.86 -9.48 -24.93
N CYS A 83 7.69 -8.82 -24.12
CA CYS A 83 8.04 -9.30 -22.80
C CYS A 83 6.82 -9.31 -21.86
N ARG A 84 5.97 -8.29 -21.93
CA ARG A 84 4.72 -8.24 -21.17
C ARG A 84 3.73 -9.31 -21.59
N GLU A 85 3.56 -9.51 -22.89
CA GLU A 85 2.69 -10.55 -23.43
C GLU A 85 3.15 -11.95 -22.97
N ALA A 86 4.45 -12.22 -23.03
CA ALA A 86 5.05 -13.47 -22.55
C ALA A 86 4.88 -13.69 -21.04
N CYS A 87 4.87 -12.61 -20.24
CA CYS A 87 4.53 -12.67 -18.82
C CYS A 87 3.01 -12.72 -18.53
N GLY A 88 2.15 -12.65 -19.56
CA GLY A 88 0.70 -12.59 -19.43
C GLY A 88 0.18 -11.28 -18.85
N LEU A 89 0.91 -10.18 -19.06
CA LEU A 89 0.57 -8.81 -18.64
C LEU A 89 -0.15 -8.06 -19.79
N PRO A 90 -1.05 -7.11 -19.49
CA PRO A 90 -1.69 -6.29 -20.50
C PRO A 90 -0.70 -5.28 -21.13
N ASN A 91 -0.85 -5.04 -22.44
CA ASN A 91 -0.10 -4.02 -23.19
C ASN A 91 -0.61 -2.62 -22.79
N VAL A 92 0.28 -1.76 -22.31
CA VAL A 92 -0.06 -0.43 -21.75
C VAL A 92 0.32 0.70 -22.72
N LEU A 93 1.08 0.44 -23.78
CA LEU A 93 1.59 1.45 -24.70
C LEU A 93 0.63 1.70 -25.88
N VAL A 94 -0.58 2.16 -25.58
CA VAL A 94 -1.39 2.90 -26.55
C VAL A 94 -1.46 4.35 -26.11
N THR A 95 -0.97 5.22 -26.98
CA THR A 95 -0.81 6.66 -26.81
C THR A 95 -2.14 7.34 -26.51
N THR A 96 -2.25 7.98 -25.35
CA THR A 96 -3.10 9.18 -25.18
C THR A 96 -2.21 10.29 -24.66
N ALA A 97 -1.76 11.13 -25.59
CA ALA A 97 -1.10 12.39 -25.32
C ALA A 97 -2.13 13.40 -24.78
N ALA A 98 -1.76 14.12 -23.72
CA ALA A 98 -2.36 15.39 -23.36
C ALA A 98 -1.26 16.31 -22.80
N ASP A 99 -0.97 17.35 -23.57
CA ASP A 99 0.02 18.41 -23.38
C ASP A 99 -0.36 19.46 -22.29
N PRO A 100 0.55 20.41 -21.92
CA PRO A 100 0.64 21.00 -20.58
C PRO A 100 0.24 22.50 -20.42
N ALA A 101 -0.02 22.88 -19.14
CA ALA A 101 0.12 24.19 -18.43
C ALA A 101 -0.65 25.46 -18.95
N PRO A 102 -1.02 26.47 -18.10
CA PRO A 102 -0.07 27.34 -17.40
C PRO A 102 -0.46 27.90 -15.99
N ASP A 103 0.56 28.52 -15.41
CA ASP A 103 0.79 29.28 -14.16
C ASP A 103 -0.22 30.39 -13.77
N SER A 104 -0.40 30.62 -12.45
CA SER A 104 -0.59 31.96 -11.83
C SER A 104 -0.73 31.95 -10.29
N GLY A 105 0.29 32.47 -9.59
CA GLY A 105 0.24 33.52 -8.54
C GLY A 105 -0.51 33.35 -7.19
N PRO A 106 -0.02 33.96 -6.08
CA PRO A 106 -0.56 33.75 -4.71
C PRO A 106 -1.63 34.77 -4.31
N VAL A 107 -2.65 34.35 -3.54
CA VAL A 107 -3.59 35.26 -2.87
C VAL A 107 -3.80 34.86 -1.40
N ARG A 108 -3.89 35.92 -0.59
CA ARG A 108 -3.82 36.07 0.86
C ARG A 108 -5.04 35.56 1.66
N ASP A 109 -4.73 35.33 2.94
CA ASP A 109 -5.54 35.33 4.17
C ASP A 109 -7.01 35.78 4.07
N ALA A 110 -7.90 34.93 4.61
CA ALA A 110 -9.19 35.34 5.12
C ALA A 110 -9.42 34.75 6.53
N SER A 111 -9.59 35.69 7.45
CA SER A 111 -9.91 35.58 8.88
C SER A 111 -11.11 34.69 9.20
N SER A 112 -10.95 33.79 10.18
CA SER A 112 -12.02 33.01 10.80
C SER A 112 -12.83 33.84 11.80
N SER A 113 -14.11 34.05 11.51
CA SER A 113 -15.12 34.56 12.45
C SER A 113 -15.50 33.49 13.46
N SER A 114 -15.34 33.77 14.75
CA SER A 114 -15.67 32.88 15.87
C SER A 114 -17.15 32.94 16.23
N SER A 115 -17.89 31.87 15.95
CA SER A 115 -19.14 31.54 16.65
C SER A 115 -18.81 30.62 17.83
N VAL A 116 -19.18 31.04 19.04
CA VAL A 116 -18.93 30.32 20.29
C VAL A 116 -19.83 29.08 20.34
N GLU A 117 -19.28 27.93 19.94
CA GLU A 117 -19.85 26.62 20.25
C GLU A 117 -19.47 26.17 21.67
N PRO A 118 -20.32 25.37 22.34
CA PRO A 118 -19.98 24.80 23.64
C PRO A 118 -18.71 23.94 23.53
N PRO A 119 -17.90 23.84 24.61
CA PRO A 119 -16.62 23.15 24.56
C PRO A 119 -16.83 21.66 24.26
N ARG A 120 -16.55 21.27 23.02
CA ARG A 120 -16.58 19.86 22.59
C ARG A 120 -15.35 19.14 23.17
N LYS A 121 -15.56 17.95 23.74
CA LYS A 121 -14.45 17.08 24.19
C LYS A 121 -13.53 16.83 22.99
N LYS A 122 -12.23 17.09 23.15
CA LYS A 122 -11.23 16.79 22.12
C LYS A 122 -10.56 15.45 22.38
N ALA A 123 -10.25 14.71 21.32
CA ALA A 123 -9.48 13.46 21.37
C ALA A 123 -8.34 13.50 20.36
N LYS A 124 -7.28 12.71 20.60
CA LYS A 124 -6.10 12.63 19.71
C LYS A 124 -6.32 11.60 18.62
N MET A 125 -5.93 11.91 17.39
CA MET A 125 -6.05 11.02 16.23
C MET A 125 -5.20 9.76 16.40
N SER A 126 -3.95 9.92 16.86
CA SER A 126 -3.00 8.86 17.26
C SER A 126 -3.53 7.80 18.23
N LEU A 127 -4.53 8.15 19.02
CA LEU A 127 -5.09 7.20 19.98
C LEU A 127 -6.24 6.37 19.41
N PHE A 128 -6.89 6.79 18.33
CA PHE A 128 -8.14 6.16 17.89
C PHE A 128 -8.19 5.80 16.40
N ILE A 129 -7.51 6.54 15.54
CA ILE A 129 -7.63 6.43 14.08
C ILE A 129 -6.31 6.05 13.44
N ASP A 130 -5.23 6.78 13.71
CA ASP A 130 -3.98 6.67 12.96
C ASP A 130 -2.80 7.03 13.85
N ALA A 131 -1.93 6.06 14.13
CA ALA A 131 -0.83 6.18 15.08
C ALA A 131 0.13 7.34 14.78
N VAL A 132 0.27 7.71 13.51
CA VAL A 132 1.22 8.74 13.05
C VAL A 132 0.62 10.13 13.11
N ASP A 133 -0.71 10.23 13.18
CA ASP A 133 -1.41 11.50 13.18
C ASP A 133 -1.50 12.11 14.60
N GLU A 134 -0.68 13.14 14.84
CA GLU A 134 -0.65 13.84 16.13
C GLU A 134 -1.77 14.88 16.32
N SER A 135 -2.62 15.07 15.31
CA SER A 135 -3.72 16.03 15.37
C SER A 135 -4.80 15.64 16.39
N SER A 136 -5.71 16.57 16.65
CA SER A 136 -6.85 16.36 17.54
C SER A 136 -8.16 16.65 16.84
N PHE A 137 -9.19 15.86 17.12
CA PHE A 137 -10.53 16.03 16.58
C PHE A 137 -11.56 16.30 17.69
N ALA A 138 -12.68 16.92 17.32
CA ALA A 138 -13.81 17.12 18.21
C ALA A 138 -14.66 15.85 18.28
N VAL A 139 -14.92 15.37 19.50
CA VAL A 139 -15.80 14.22 19.74
C VAL A 139 -17.25 14.66 19.56
N VAL A 140 -17.99 13.89 18.78
CA VAL A 140 -19.41 14.08 18.47
C VAL A 140 -20.24 13.94 19.76
N PRO A 141 -21.34 14.69 19.93
CA PRO A 141 -22.23 14.50 21.06
C PRO A 141 -22.81 13.08 21.12
N PRO A 142 -22.96 12.48 22.32
CA PRO A 142 -23.53 11.12 22.46
C PRO A 142 -24.89 10.95 21.78
N GLN A 143 -25.74 11.97 21.82
CA GLN A 143 -27.07 11.96 21.19
C GLN A 143 -27.00 11.77 19.66
N THR A 144 -26.02 12.39 19.03
CA THR A 144 -25.79 12.25 17.58
C THR A 144 -25.29 10.84 17.26
N TYR A 145 -24.40 10.30 18.09
CA TYR A 145 -23.93 8.92 17.96
C TYR A 145 -25.08 7.90 18.10
N ASP A 146 -25.92 8.04 19.12
CA ASP A 146 -27.08 7.17 19.33
C ASP A 146 -28.06 7.23 18.15
N SER A 147 -28.22 8.42 17.55
CA SER A 147 -29.03 8.61 16.35
C SER A 147 -28.44 7.89 15.13
N LEU A 148 -27.11 7.97 14.93
CA LEU A 148 -26.41 7.27 13.85
C LEU A 148 -26.49 5.74 14.03
N VAL A 149 -26.30 5.24 15.26
CA VAL A 149 -26.44 3.82 15.59
C VAL A 149 -27.87 3.34 15.33
N SER A 150 -28.87 4.11 15.76
CA SER A 150 -30.29 3.78 15.54
C SER A 150 -30.64 3.73 14.04
N ALA A 151 -30.14 4.69 13.26
CA ALA A 151 -30.31 4.73 11.81
C ALA A 151 -29.63 3.53 11.13
N PHE A 152 -28.42 3.18 11.58
CA PHE A 152 -27.67 2.03 11.09
C PHE A 152 -28.40 0.72 11.36
N ARG A 153 -28.81 0.48 12.62
CA ARG A 153 -29.58 -0.71 13.02
C ARG A 153 -30.88 -0.86 12.23
N LYS A 154 -31.57 0.24 11.96
CA LYS A 154 -32.79 0.24 11.16
C LYS A 154 -32.55 -0.20 9.71
N ARG A 155 -31.37 0.10 9.13
CA ARG A 155 -31.04 -0.22 7.72
C ARG A 155 -30.42 -1.60 7.55
N TYR A 156 -29.53 -1.99 8.46
CA TYR A 156 -28.68 -3.18 8.31
C TYR A 156 -29.04 -4.32 9.27
N GLY A 157 -29.99 -4.09 10.18
CA GLY A 157 -30.37 -5.05 11.21
C GLY A 157 -29.64 -4.82 12.52
N ASP A 158 -29.97 -5.62 13.53
CA ASP A 158 -29.31 -5.53 14.82
C ASP A 158 -27.90 -6.11 14.75
N VAL A 159 -26.95 -5.39 15.36
CA VAL A 159 -25.52 -5.70 15.37
C VAL A 159 -25.03 -5.55 16.80
N GLU A 160 -24.15 -6.48 17.22
CA GLU A 160 -23.58 -6.46 18.57
C GLU A 160 -22.80 -5.16 18.80
N ASP A 161 -22.92 -4.59 20.00
CA ASP A 161 -22.23 -3.33 20.35
C ASP A 161 -20.70 -3.41 20.21
N VAL A 162 -20.15 -4.62 20.26
CA VAL A 162 -18.70 -4.86 20.08
C VAL A 162 -18.25 -4.64 18.64
N GLU A 163 -19.13 -4.81 17.65
CA GLU A 163 -18.83 -4.62 16.23
C GLU A 163 -19.07 -3.16 15.78
N LEU A 164 -19.63 -2.32 16.66
CA LEU A 164 -19.86 -0.91 16.39
C LEU A 164 -18.65 -0.06 16.79
N PRO A 165 -18.26 0.94 15.96
CA PRO A 165 -17.15 1.84 16.29
C PRO A 165 -17.49 2.63 17.56
N THR A 166 -16.54 2.81 18.47
CA THR A 166 -16.80 3.64 19.66
C THR A 166 -17.07 5.10 19.27
N LEU A 167 -17.68 5.86 20.17
CA LEU A 167 -17.93 7.29 19.98
C LEU A 167 -16.69 8.04 19.47
N GLU A 168 -15.54 7.85 20.12
CA GLU A 168 -14.28 8.46 19.69
C GLU A 168 -13.80 7.99 18.31
N GLN A 169 -13.95 6.70 17.98
CA GLN A 169 -13.56 6.16 16.68
C GLN A 169 -14.45 6.72 15.56
N LEU A 170 -15.77 6.69 15.72
CA LEU A 170 -16.69 7.24 14.72
C LEU A 170 -16.47 8.74 14.52
N SER A 171 -16.25 9.48 15.61
CA SER A 171 -15.97 10.93 15.56
C SER A 171 -14.69 11.24 14.77
N GLY A 172 -13.63 10.45 14.96
CA GLY A 172 -12.37 10.65 14.24
C GLY A 172 -12.49 10.36 12.75
N VAL A 173 -13.19 9.29 12.37
CA VAL A 173 -13.49 8.99 10.95
C VAL A 173 -14.36 10.10 10.34
N GLN A 174 -15.38 10.56 11.08
CA GLN A 174 -16.23 11.66 10.62
C GLN A 174 -15.45 12.95 10.41
N ALA A 175 -14.51 13.29 11.29
CA ALA A 175 -13.66 14.47 11.12
C ALA A 175 -12.88 14.41 9.79
N ARG A 176 -12.24 13.27 9.47
CA ARG A 176 -11.53 13.10 8.19
C ARG A 176 -12.45 13.25 6.98
N VAL A 177 -13.64 12.63 7.04
CA VAL A 177 -14.63 12.72 5.95
C VAL A 177 -15.11 14.15 5.74
N LEU A 178 -15.40 14.89 6.82
CA LEU A 178 -15.87 16.28 6.74
C LEU A 178 -14.80 17.24 6.23
N GLU A 179 -13.53 16.94 6.48
CA GLU A 179 -12.37 17.65 5.92
C GLU A 179 -12.11 17.30 4.44
N GLY A 180 -12.90 16.41 3.84
CA GLY A 180 -12.69 15.91 2.47
C GLY A 180 -11.48 14.97 2.35
N SER A 181 -10.87 14.61 3.47
CA SER A 181 -9.72 13.71 3.51
C SER A 181 -10.13 12.25 3.36
N CYS A 182 -9.17 11.42 2.94
CA CYS A 182 -9.36 9.99 2.90
C CYS A 182 -9.79 9.46 4.27
N PRO A 183 -10.85 8.63 4.36
CA PRO A 183 -11.25 8.01 5.62
C PRO A 183 -10.32 6.83 5.94
N TYR A 184 -9.02 7.06 5.93
CA TYR A 184 -8.03 6.06 6.32
C TYR A 184 -8.10 5.82 7.84
N CYS A 185 -7.84 4.58 8.25
CA CYS A 185 -7.65 4.17 9.65
C CYS A 185 -6.50 3.16 9.71
N ASP A 186 -5.55 3.35 10.62
CA ASP A 186 -4.51 2.37 10.92
C ASP A 186 -5.12 1.25 11.79
N PHE A 187 -5.17 0.02 11.26
CA PHE A 187 -5.77 -1.13 11.95
C PHE A 187 -4.90 -1.67 13.10
N SER A 188 -3.70 -1.15 13.32
CA SER A 188 -2.96 -1.37 14.57
C SER A 188 -3.54 -0.56 15.75
N VAL A 189 -4.28 0.52 15.45
CA VAL A 189 -4.94 1.41 16.43
C VAL A 189 -6.46 1.23 16.42
N PHE A 190 -7.05 1.28 15.22
CA PHE A 190 -8.48 1.19 14.97
C PHE A 190 -8.95 -0.27 15.08
N THR A 191 -9.32 -0.66 16.30
CA THR A 191 -9.65 -2.05 16.67
C THR A 191 -10.92 -2.09 17.50
N VAL A 192 -11.55 -3.27 17.59
CA VAL A 192 -12.81 -3.54 18.30
C VAL A 192 -12.77 -3.20 19.79
N ALA A 193 -11.62 -3.37 20.45
CA ALA A 193 -11.48 -3.14 21.89
C ALA A 193 -10.47 -2.03 22.19
N PRO A 194 -10.74 -0.76 21.83
CA PRO A 194 -9.76 0.32 21.91
C PRO A 194 -9.36 0.63 23.36
N ARG A 195 -10.28 0.48 24.32
CA ARG A 195 -9.98 0.68 25.76
C ARG A 195 -8.98 -0.33 26.29
N GLU A 196 -9.13 -1.59 25.91
CA GLU A 196 -8.23 -2.66 26.34
C GLU A 196 -6.85 -2.49 25.70
N ARG A 197 -6.80 -2.15 24.40
CA ARG A 197 -5.55 -1.76 23.72
C ARG A 197 -4.86 -0.59 24.45
N LEU A 198 -5.59 0.47 24.78
CA LEU A 198 -5.04 1.63 25.51
C LEU A 198 -4.55 1.27 26.91
N ARG A 199 -5.21 0.34 27.62
CA ARG A 199 -4.71 -0.19 28.89
C ARG A 199 -3.41 -0.96 28.70
N ARG A 200 -3.32 -1.82 27.69
CA ARG A 200 -2.09 -2.57 27.35
C ARG A 200 -0.95 -1.62 27.00
N LEU A 201 -1.21 -0.59 26.18
CA LEU A 201 -0.24 0.47 25.87
C LEU A 201 0.27 1.19 27.12
N LYS A 202 -0.61 1.45 28.10
CA LYS A 202 -0.22 2.07 29.38
C LYS A 202 0.49 1.10 30.33
N ALA A 203 0.17 -0.19 30.23
CA ALA A 203 0.74 -1.26 31.07
C ALA A 203 2.07 -1.80 30.53
N GLN A 204 2.44 -1.50 29.28
CA GLN A 204 3.74 -1.85 28.72
C GLN A 204 4.87 -1.28 29.59
N GLY A 205 5.79 -2.17 29.96
CA GLY A 205 6.92 -1.88 30.84
C GLY A 205 7.97 -0.99 30.18
N TRP A 206 8.84 -0.45 31.02
CA TRP A 206 10.04 0.26 30.59
C TRP A 206 11.06 -0.76 30.04
N SER A 207 11.60 -0.52 28.84
CA SER A 207 12.85 -1.13 28.38
C SER A 207 13.98 -0.14 28.54
N PHE A 208 15.20 -0.60 28.77
CA PHE A 208 16.37 0.27 28.70
C PHE A 208 16.94 0.28 27.28
N ASN A 209 17.20 1.46 26.72
CA ASN A 209 17.92 1.59 25.46
C ASN A 209 19.41 1.18 25.64
N GLN A 210 20.17 1.12 24.55
CA GLN A 210 21.60 0.75 24.60
C GLN A 210 22.45 1.73 25.45
N GLU A 211 21.91 2.92 25.73
CA GLU A 211 22.52 3.97 26.54
C GLU A 211 22.08 3.91 28.02
N GLY A 212 21.21 2.96 28.40
CA GLY A 212 20.73 2.76 29.76
C GLY A 212 19.58 3.66 30.18
N GLU A 213 18.97 4.42 29.27
CA GLU A 213 17.77 5.20 29.52
C GLU A 213 16.51 4.34 29.41
N ALA A 214 15.60 4.49 30.36
CA ALA A 214 14.32 3.80 30.36
C ALA A 214 13.37 4.41 29.32
N GLN A 215 13.09 3.67 28.25
CA GLN A 215 12.09 3.98 27.23
C GLN A 215 10.86 3.06 27.40
N ARG A 216 9.65 3.61 27.35
CA ARG A 216 8.43 2.80 27.24
C ARG A 216 8.35 2.15 25.86
N VAL A 217 8.32 0.82 25.78
CA VAL A 217 8.17 0.10 24.50
C VAL A 217 6.70 -0.04 24.17
N GLY A 218 6.17 0.99 23.51
CA GLY A 218 4.93 0.91 22.77
C GLY A 218 5.16 0.40 21.37
N SER A 219 5.45 -0.89 21.17
CA SER A 219 5.43 -1.43 19.82
C SER A 219 3.98 -1.69 19.40
N LEU A 220 3.48 -0.86 18.49
CA LEU A 220 2.31 -1.21 17.70
C LEU A 220 2.71 -2.41 16.85
N ARG A 221 2.04 -3.54 17.09
CA ARG A 221 2.26 -4.73 16.27
C ARG A 221 1.36 -4.66 15.05
N ILE A 222 1.84 -5.25 13.98
CA ILE A 222 1.04 -5.48 12.79
C ILE A 222 -0.08 -6.46 13.17
N PRO A 223 -1.36 -6.13 12.87
CA PRO A 223 -2.47 -7.00 13.19
C PRO A 223 -2.33 -8.31 12.43
N THR A 224 -2.77 -9.42 13.02
CA THR A 224 -2.98 -10.68 12.28
C THR A 224 -4.13 -10.54 11.28
N PHE A 225 -4.24 -11.44 10.30
CA PHE A 225 -5.37 -11.39 9.35
C PHE A 225 -6.75 -11.45 10.05
N ALA A 226 -6.88 -12.22 11.12
CA ALA A 226 -8.11 -12.28 11.91
C ALA A 226 -8.42 -10.93 12.59
N GLU A 227 -7.41 -10.28 13.17
CA GLU A 227 -7.56 -8.94 13.76
C GLU A 227 -7.85 -7.88 12.69
N TRP A 228 -7.25 -8.00 11.50
CA TRP A 228 -7.56 -7.16 10.35
C TRP A 228 -9.00 -7.32 9.91
N LEU A 229 -9.53 -8.56 9.83
CA LEU A 229 -10.93 -8.81 9.47
C LEU A 229 -11.89 -8.10 10.43
N SER A 230 -11.69 -8.26 11.74
CA SER A 230 -12.51 -7.59 12.75
C SER A 230 -12.38 -6.08 12.69
N SER A 231 -11.17 -5.56 12.45
CA SER A 231 -10.93 -4.12 12.33
C SER A 231 -11.54 -3.54 11.04
N PHE A 232 -11.50 -4.29 9.95
CA PHE A 232 -12.11 -3.91 8.67
C PHE A 232 -13.64 -3.94 8.74
N GLU A 233 -14.23 -4.88 9.48
CA GLU A 233 -15.68 -4.89 9.75
C GLU A 233 -16.11 -3.68 10.59
N LEU A 234 -15.40 -3.40 11.68
CA LEU A 234 -15.60 -2.20 12.50
C LEU A 234 -15.50 -0.91 11.66
N PHE A 235 -14.48 -0.85 10.80
CA PHE A 235 -14.24 0.25 9.88
C PHE A 235 -15.37 0.37 8.85
N SER A 236 -15.82 -0.75 8.30
CA SER A 236 -16.93 -0.80 7.37
C SER A 236 -18.21 -0.26 8.01
N ASN A 237 -18.50 -0.67 9.24
CA ASN A 237 -19.64 -0.17 10.01
C ASN A 237 -19.54 1.35 10.21
N ALA A 238 -18.35 1.90 10.50
CA ALA A 238 -18.14 3.34 10.58
C ALA A 238 -18.46 4.06 9.25
N LEU A 239 -17.98 3.55 8.12
CA LEU A 239 -18.26 4.13 6.81
C LEU A 239 -19.74 4.04 6.42
N LEU A 240 -20.41 2.94 6.77
CA LEU A 240 -21.84 2.73 6.53
C LEU A 240 -22.69 3.65 7.41
N MET A 241 -22.30 3.86 8.67
CA MET A 241 -22.95 4.82 9.58
C MET A 241 -22.83 6.26 9.07
N LEU A 242 -21.72 6.60 8.41
CA LEU A 242 -21.48 7.91 7.81
C LEU A 242 -21.99 8.04 6.37
N GLU A 243 -22.58 6.98 5.81
CA GLU A 243 -23.13 6.95 4.44
C GLU A 243 -22.12 7.25 3.32
N VAL A 244 -20.83 7.04 3.56
CA VAL A 244 -19.77 7.34 2.58
C VAL A 244 -19.41 6.17 1.67
N ALA A 245 -19.89 4.97 1.99
CA ALA A 245 -19.70 3.76 1.21
C ALA A 245 -20.93 2.83 1.32
N THR A 246 -21.08 1.90 0.38
CA THR A 246 -22.12 0.87 0.44
C THR A 246 -21.55 -0.46 0.94
N SER A 247 -22.41 -1.30 1.52
CA SER A 247 -22.00 -2.62 2.03
C SER A 247 -21.43 -3.51 0.91
N ALA A 248 -21.98 -3.39 -0.30
CA ALA A 248 -21.53 -4.14 -1.47
C ALA A 248 -20.10 -3.76 -1.89
N ASP A 249 -19.76 -2.47 -1.84
CA ASP A 249 -18.43 -1.97 -2.23
C ASP A 249 -17.36 -2.46 -1.26
N LEU A 250 -17.62 -2.32 0.04
CA LEU A 250 -16.70 -2.74 1.09
C LEU A 250 -16.54 -4.27 1.12
N LYS A 251 -17.59 -5.02 0.82
CA LYS A 251 -17.54 -6.48 0.70
C LYS A 251 -16.60 -6.92 -0.43
N LYS A 252 -16.61 -6.24 -1.59
CA LYS A 252 -15.68 -6.54 -2.69
C LYS A 252 -14.22 -6.35 -2.26
N TYR A 253 -13.94 -5.25 -1.56
CA TYR A 253 -12.60 -4.98 -1.05
C TYR A 253 -12.14 -6.02 -0.03
N LYS A 254 -13.02 -6.37 0.93
CA LYS A 254 -12.76 -7.46 1.87
C LYS A 254 -12.42 -8.77 1.16
N GLN A 255 -13.21 -9.13 0.15
CA GLN A 255 -13.02 -10.37 -0.62
C GLN A 255 -11.68 -10.39 -1.37
N LEU A 256 -11.23 -9.26 -1.91
CA LEU A 256 -9.93 -9.14 -2.55
C LEU A 256 -8.80 -9.48 -1.58
N VAL A 257 -8.74 -8.79 -0.43
CA VAL A 257 -7.67 -9.00 0.56
C VAL A 257 -7.75 -10.40 1.16
N SER A 258 -8.96 -10.92 1.41
CA SER A 258 -9.14 -12.32 1.82
C SER A 258 -8.62 -13.30 0.76
N GLY A 259 -8.89 -13.06 -0.53
CA GLY A 259 -8.38 -13.88 -1.62
C GLY A 259 -6.85 -13.86 -1.72
N LEU A 260 -6.22 -12.70 -1.48
CA LEU A 260 -4.76 -12.58 -1.40
C LEU A 260 -4.22 -13.40 -0.21
N GLN A 261 -4.84 -13.30 0.97
CA GLN A 261 -4.42 -14.08 2.14
C GLN A 261 -4.61 -15.59 1.93
N ASP A 262 -5.68 -16.03 1.27
CA ASP A 262 -5.89 -17.44 0.95
C ASP A 262 -4.83 -17.97 -0.01
N THR A 263 -4.37 -17.11 -0.94
CA THR A 263 -3.33 -17.41 -1.92
C THR A 263 -1.93 -17.40 -1.30
N TYR A 264 -1.63 -16.41 -0.45
CA TYR A 264 -0.31 -16.17 0.12
C TYR A 264 -0.31 -16.21 1.66
N LYS A 265 -0.76 -17.32 2.24
CA LYS A 265 -1.00 -17.48 3.69
C LYS A 265 0.18 -17.07 4.59
N ASP A 266 1.40 -17.38 4.16
CA ASP A 266 2.62 -17.14 4.94
C ASP A 266 3.15 -15.70 4.82
N PHE A 267 2.60 -14.91 3.90
CA PHE A 267 3.09 -13.58 3.54
C PHE A 267 2.11 -12.47 3.93
N TRP A 268 1.38 -12.67 5.03
CA TRP A 268 0.41 -11.70 5.55
C TRP A 268 1.02 -10.32 5.75
N LEU A 269 2.28 -10.24 6.17
CA LEU A 269 2.98 -8.96 6.38
C LEU A 269 3.03 -8.12 5.09
N GLN A 270 3.35 -8.75 3.96
CA GLN A 270 3.45 -8.10 2.66
C GLN A 270 2.06 -7.69 2.17
N ILE A 271 1.06 -8.56 2.33
CA ILE A 271 -0.34 -8.25 2.00
C ILE A 271 -0.83 -7.06 2.84
N TYR A 272 -0.61 -7.07 4.15
CA TYR A 272 -1.02 -5.98 5.04
C TYR A 272 -0.33 -4.67 4.67
N SER A 273 0.99 -4.71 4.38
CA SER A 273 1.71 -3.50 3.95
C SER A 273 1.16 -2.94 2.64
N ALA A 274 0.77 -3.80 1.70
CA ALA A 274 0.14 -3.38 0.44
C ALA A 274 -1.30 -2.88 0.67
N ASP A 275 -2.09 -3.53 1.51
CA ASP A 275 -3.42 -3.03 1.89
C ASP A 275 -3.34 -1.65 2.56
N ASP A 276 -2.43 -1.49 3.52
CA ASP A 276 -2.30 -0.26 4.28
C ASP A 276 -1.87 0.91 3.39
N PHE A 277 -0.90 0.69 2.49
CA PHE A 277 -0.52 1.69 1.48
C PHE A 277 -1.65 1.96 0.48
N MET A 278 -2.44 0.94 0.11
CA MET A 278 -3.60 1.12 -0.76
C MET A 278 -4.58 2.07 -0.09
N ARG A 279 -4.97 1.82 1.16
CA ARG A 279 -5.97 2.62 1.90
C ARG A 279 -5.48 4.03 2.24
N SER A 280 -4.20 4.21 2.54
CA SER A 280 -3.64 5.51 2.95
C SER A 280 -3.25 6.40 1.77
N VAL A 281 -2.54 5.87 0.77
CA VAL A 281 -1.87 6.67 -0.28
C VAL A 281 -2.55 6.55 -1.64
N ARG A 282 -2.99 5.34 -2.04
CA ARG A 282 -3.57 5.12 -3.37
C ARG A 282 -5.06 5.43 -3.45
N LEU A 283 -5.82 5.05 -2.43
CA LEU A 283 -7.27 5.24 -2.36
C LEU A 283 -7.73 6.70 -2.64
N PRO A 284 -7.05 7.74 -2.11
CA PRO A 284 -7.38 9.13 -2.42
C PRO A 284 -7.28 9.45 -3.92
N ARG A 285 -6.40 8.79 -4.67
CA ARG A 285 -6.20 9.05 -6.12
C ARG A 285 -7.41 8.64 -6.96
N TYR A 286 -8.23 7.71 -6.47
CA TYR A 286 -9.49 7.34 -7.13
C TYR A 286 -10.62 8.33 -6.88
N LYS A 287 -10.44 9.26 -5.94
CA LYS A 287 -11.39 10.34 -5.66
C LYS A 287 -11.18 11.48 -6.66
N THR A 288 -11.63 11.28 -7.90
CA THR A 288 -11.42 12.26 -8.99
C THR A 288 -12.31 13.51 -8.85
N SER A 289 -13.44 13.40 -8.16
CA SER A 289 -14.36 14.49 -7.87
C SER A 289 -15.08 14.24 -6.55
N ASP A 290 -15.71 15.28 -5.98
CA ASP A 290 -16.49 15.17 -4.75
C ASP A 290 -17.70 14.24 -4.88
N GLU A 291 -18.23 14.06 -6.10
CA GLU A 291 -19.37 13.20 -6.39
C GLU A 291 -19.05 11.70 -6.28
N VAL A 292 -17.78 11.30 -6.48
CA VAL A 292 -17.37 9.89 -6.37
C VAL A 292 -17.41 9.47 -4.91
N SER A 293 -18.24 8.49 -4.53
CA SER A 293 -18.25 8.02 -3.14
C SER A 293 -16.95 7.31 -2.77
N TRP A 294 -16.59 7.31 -1.48
CA TRP A 294 -15.44 6.53 -1.01
C TRP A 294 -15.63 5.02 -1.27
N GLY A 295 -16.87 4.53 -1.25
CA GLY A 295 -17.20 3.18 -1.70
C GLY A 295 -16.75 2.89 -3.13
N ALA A 296 -17.01 3.81 -4.07
CA ALA A 296 -16.54 3.67 -5.45
C ALA A 296 -15.01 3.65 -5.54
N CYS A 297 -14.31 4.46 -4.73
CA CYS A 297 -12.84 4.40 -4.64
C CYS A 297 -12.34 3.03 -4.18
N PHE A 298 -13.00 2.38 -3.22
CA PHE A 298 -12.64 1.02 -2.79
C PHE A 298 -12.86 -0.01 -3.91
N VAL A 299 -13.92 0.14 -4.71
CA VAL A 299 -14.14 -0.72 -5.90
C VAL A 299 -13.07 -0.49 -6.95
N ALA A 300 -12.68 0.77 -7.21
CA ALA A 300 -11.59 1.11 -8.12
C ALA A 300 -10.26 0.50 -7.64
N ALA A 301 -9.99 0.55 -6.34
CA ALA A 301 -8.81 -0.10 -5.75
C ALA A 301 -8.81 -1.63 -5.95
N CYS A 302 -9.97 -2.27 -6.04
CA CYS A 302 -10.05 -3.71 -6.31
C CYS A 302 -9.65 -4.09 -7.75
N VAL A 303 -9.87 -3.17 -8.69
CA VAL A 303 -9.57 -3.40 -10.12
C VAL A 303 -8.17 -2.92 -10.53
N ASP A 304 -7.44 -2.25 -9.64
CA ASP A 304 -6.02 -1.90 -9.85
C ASP A 304 -5.12 -3.15 -9.69
N LEU A 305 -5.25 -4.07 -10.63
CA LEU A 305 -4.47 -5.32 -10.65
C LEU A 305 -2.97 -5.04 -10.79
N ALA A 306 -2.59 -3.92 -11.42
CA ALA A 306 -1.19 -3.54 -11.58
C ALA A 306 -0.54 -3.24 -10.22
N TYR A 307 -1.27 -2.54 -9.33
CA TYR A 307 -0.82 -2.32 -7.97
C TYR A 307 -0.64 -3.60 -7.19
N TRP A 308 -1.66 -4.45 -7.17
CA TRP A 308 -1.62 -5.68 -6.36
C TRP A 308 -0.53 -6.63 -6.88
N ALA A 309 -0.35 -6.73 -8.20
CA ALA A 309 0.74 -7.48 -8.79
C ALA A 309 2.13 -6.93 -8.39
N ASP A 310 2.34 -5.62 -8.39
CA ASP A 310 3.63 -5.03 -8.03
C ASP A 310 3.92 -5.09 -6.52
N ARG A 311 2.93 -4.77 -5.68
CA ARG A 311 3.14 -4.65 -4.23
C ARG A 311 2.97 -5.96 -3.47
N VAL A 312 2.23 -6.93 -4.00
CA VAL A 312 2.02 -8.23 -3.39
C VAL A 312 2.76 -9.31 -4.18
N ASP A 313 2.34 -9.58 -5.41
CA ASP A 313 2.83 -10.75 -6.15
C ASP A 313 4.35 -10.69 -6.39
N ARG A 314 4.86 -9.55 -6.88
CA ARG A 314 6.28 -9.34 -7.17
C ARG A 314 7.15 -9.41 -5.91
N VAL A 315 6.69 -8.79 -4.83
CA VAL A 315 7.43 -8.79 -3.55
C VAL A 315 7.50 -10.22 -2.99
N ILE A 316 6.37 -10.92 -2.98
CA ILE A 316 6.30 -12.30 -2.47
C ILE A 316 7.12 -13.24 -3.34
N PHE A 317 7.09 -13.07 -4.68
CA PHE A 317 7.91 -13.86 -5.59
C PHE A 317 9.40 -13.69 -5.30
N LYS A 318 9.89 -12.44 -5.15
CA LYS A 318 11.28 -12.16 -4.80
C LYS A 318 11.67 -12.73 -3.44
N LEU A 319 10.78 -12.68 -2.45
CA LEU A 319 11.04 -13.26 -1.13
C LEU A 319 11.16 -14.78 -1.20
N ARG A 320 10.27 -15.45 -1.95
CA ARG A 320 10.37 -16.89 -2.17
C ARG A 320 11.63 -17.29 -2.92
N GLU A 321 12.01 -16.51 -3.93
CA GLU A 321 13.28 -16.73 -4.64
C GLU A 321 14.48 -16.61 -3.69
N ALA A 322 14.51 -15.58 -2.84
CA ALA A 322 15.53 -15.42 -1.82
C ALA A 322 15.54 -16.58 -0.80
N GLU A 323 14.37 -17.04 -0.35
CA GLU A 323 14.22 -18.21 0.53
C GLU A 323 14.70 -19.51 -0.11
N LEU A 324 14.65 -19.63 -1.44
CA LEU A 324 15.18 -20.78 -2.19
C LEU A 324 16.68 -20.70 -2.44
N VAL A 325 17.27 -19.50 -2.40
CA VAL A 325 18.71 -19.25 -2.56
C VAL A 325 19.47 -19.38 -1.21
N GLU A 326 18.85 -18.98 -0.10
CA GLU A 326 19.40 -19.07 1.27
C GLU A 326 19.55 -20.48 1.91
N PRO A 327 18.93 -21.60 1.46
CA PRO A 327 19.17 -22.92 2.06
C PRO A 327 20.62 -23.39 1.85
N CYS A 328 21.30 -22.85 0.84
CA CYS A 328 22.67 -23.23 0.47
C CYS A 328 23.77 -22.37 1.09
N ARG A 329 23.43 -21.35 1.90
CA ARG A 329 24.42 -20.41 2.49
C ARG A 329 24.40 -20.30 4.01
N ALA A 330 23.83 -21.29 4.71
CA ALA A 330 24.06 -21.48 6.14
C ALA A 330 25.50 -21.97 6.41
N VAL A 331 26.50 -21.13 6.12
CA VAL A 331 27.86 -21.30 6.64
C VAL A 331 27.82 -20.81 8.08
N LEU A 332 27.83 -21.76 9.02
CA LEU A 332 28.03 -21.50 10.44
C LEU A 332 29.40 -20.82 10.65
N SER A 333 29.45 -19.50 10.63
CA SER A 333 30.64 -18.78 11.11
C SER A 333 30.54 -18.60 12.62
N ILE A 334 31.42 -19.28 13.35
CA ILE A 334 31.55 -19.18 14.80
C ILE A 334 32.19 -17.81 15.13
N SER A 335 31.48 -16.98 15.89
CA SER A 335 32.06 -15.78 16.50
C SER A 335 33.16 -16.15 17.49
N PRO A 336 34.25 -15.36 17.63
CA PRO A 336 35.37 -15.64 18.54
C PRO A 336 35.00 -15.70 20.04
N ARG A 337 33.71 -15.53 20.40
CA ARG A 337 33.19 -15.69 21.77
C ARG A 337 32.18 -16.84 21.95
N GLY A 338 32.14 -17.81 21.02
CA GLY A 338 31.53 -19.12 21.26
C GLY A 338 30.01 -19.13 21.50
N LYS A 339 29.26 -18.12 21.06
CA LYS A 339 27.80 -18.16 21.02
C LYS A 339 27.30 -18.23 19.57
N PRO A 340 26.34 -19.10 19.25
CA PRO A 340 25.70 -19.09 17.95
C PRO A 340 24.91 -17.78 17.81
N VAL A 341 25.31 -16.96 16.85
CA VAL A 341 24.57 -15.77 16.43
C VAL A 341 23.97 -16.10 15.08
N LEU A 342 22.65 -16.12 14.99
CA LEU A 342 21.96 -16.02 13.70
C LEU A 342 22.23 -14.61 13.16
N ARG A 343 23.27 -14.46 12.35
CA ARG A 343 23.35 -13.32 11.44
C ARG A 343 22.49 -13.67 10.24
N LEU A 344 21.23 -13.28 10.28
CA LEU A 344 20.55 -12.94 9.03
C LEU A 344 21.37 -11.82 8.41
N SER A 345 21.75 -11.96 7.13
CA SER A 345 22.52 -10.94 6.43
C SER A 345 21.82 -9.59 6.60
N GLU A 346 22.57 -8.57 7.03
CA GLU A 346 22.05 -7.22 7.29
C GLU A 346 21.34 -6.64 6.05
N SER A 347 21.58 -7.21 4.86
CA SER A 347 20.96 -6.85 3.59
C SER A 347 19.45 -7.12 3.51
N LEU A 348 18.89 -8.16 4.15
CA LEU A 348 17.47 -8.49 3.98
C LEU A 348 16.53 -7.77 4.95
N TRP A 349 16.98 -7.50 6.18
CA TRP A 349 16.21 -6.71 7.14
C TRP A 349 16.26 -5.21 6.83
N CYS A 350 17.40 -4.70 6.35
CA CYS A 350 17.54 -3.30 5.98
C CYS A 350 16.86 -2.98 4.63
N ALA A 351 16.99 -3.81 3.59
CA ALA A 351 16.49 -3.41 2.26
C ALA A 351 14.96 -3.35 2.13
N CYS A 352 14.20 -4.22 2.82
CA CYS A 352 12.74 -4.17 2.78
C CYS A 352 12.15 -3.18 3.81
N TRP A 353 12.76 -3.06 5.00
CA TRP A 353 12.20 -2.20 6.05
C TRP A 353 12.62 -0.73 5.90
N LEU A 354 13.84 -0.44 5.41
CA LEU A 354 14.25 0.95 5.15
C LEU A 354 13.62 1.52 3.88
N ARG A 355 13.37 0.73 2.83
CA ARG A 355 12.78 1.27 1.58
C ARG A 355 11.30 1.63 1.72
N ILE A 356 10.55 0.92 2.56
CA ILE A 356 9.13 1.25 2.86
C ILE A 356 9.03 2.47 3.80
N ARG A 357 10.07 2.79 4.57
CA ARG A 357 10.06 3.92 5.53
C ARG A 357 10.75 5.20 5.01
N PHE A 358 11.73 5.08 4.11
CA PHE A 358 12.48 6.25 3.58
C PHE A 358 11.75 7.01 2.46
N GLU A 359 10.85 6.37 1.70
CA GLU A 359 10.04 7.10 0.70
C GLU A 359 9.02 8.06 1.33
N ASN A 360 8.71 7.92 2.63
CA ASN A 360 7.86 8.87 3.37
C ASN A 360 8.65 10.00 4.07
N PHE A 361 9.99 10.00 4.04
CA PHE A 361 10.80 11.01 4.71
C PHE A 361 11.63 11.89 3.75
N SER A 362 11.75 11.52 2.48
CA SER A 362 12.53 12.28 1.50
C SER A 362 11.82 13.54 0.97
N ASP A 363 10.49 13.61 1.05
CA ASP A 363 9.72 14.77 0.52
C ASP A 363 9.42 15.86 1.56
N ALA A 364 9.85 15.70 2.81
CA ALA A 364 9.62 16.69 3.87
C ALA A 364 10.83 17.60 4.18
N HIS A 365 12.01 17.33 3.63
CA HIS A 365 13.22 18.13 3.87
C HIS A 365 14.07 18.31 2.61
N SER A 366 13.55 19.06 1.63
CA SER A 366 14.39 19.88 0.76
C SER A 366 13.59 21.05 0.20
N LYS A 367 13.73 22.19 0.89
CA LYS A 367 13.47 23.59 0.48
C LYS A 367 12.21 23.94 -0.30
#